data_AF-R9ADQ0-F1
#
_entry.id   AF-R9ADQ0-F1
#
_cell.length_a   1.000
_cell.length_b   1.000
_cell.length_c   1.000
_cell.angle_alpha   90.00
_cell.angle_beta   90.00
_cell.angle_gamma   90.00
#
_symmetry.space_group_name_H-M   'P 1'
#
loop_
_entity.id
_entity.type
_entity.pdbx_description
1 polymer ?
#
loop_
_entity_poly.entity_id
_entity_poly.type
_entity_poly.pdbx_seq_one_letter_code
_entity_poly.pdbx_strand_id
1 'polypeptide(L)'
;MTPSYLVKQAIGAPPFRIPVSEKAAAINGAIMAALEGSIPMSGIVIAVSLAVINNTIILDPTSYEEANATSVHLIAYKYSTSTRAITLMDSVGEFGDDVLATIIKKSTHHSTLLYEYIRSIKV
;
A
#
# COMPACT_ATOMS: atom_id res chain seq x y z
N MET A 1 -20.80 4.00 -4.84
CA MET A 1 -21.10 3.01 -3.78
C MET A 1 -19.77 2.47 -3.29
N THR A 2 -19.31 2.89 -2.11
CA THR A 2 -18.28 2.17 -1.37
C THR A 2 -18.87 0.84 -0.92
N PRO A 3 -18.21 -0.32 -1.12
CA PRO A 3 -18.73 -1.59 -0.64
C PRO A 3 -18.78 -1.55 0.88
N SER A 4 -19.98 -1.44 1.44
CA SER A 4 -20.22 -1.62 2.84
C SER A 4 -19.91 -3.07 3.18
N TYR A 5 -18.84 -3.28 3.93
CA TYR A 5 -18.50 -4.46 4.72
C TYR A 5 -19.68 -5.41 4.87
N LEU A 6 -19.68 -6.50 4.11
CA LEU A 6 -20.44 -7.69 4.47
C LEU A 6 -19.79 -8.26 5.72
N VAL A 7 -20.23 -7.70 6.85
CA VAL A 7 -20.05 -8.22 8.20
C VAL A 7 -20.60 -9.63 8.19
N LYS A 8 -19.73 -10.63 8.03
CA LYS A 8 -19.98 -11.90 8.69
C LYS A 8 -20.03 -11.56 10.18
N GLN A 9 -21.24 -11.64 10.74
CA GLN A 9 -21.50 -11.52 12.18
C GLN A 9 -20.43 -12.30 12.93
N ALA A 10 -19.60 -11.59 13.69
CA ALA A 10 -18.57 -12.19 14.52
C ALA A 10 -18.63 -11.50 15.87
N ILE A 11 -19.44 -12.07 16.74
CA ILE A 11 -19.31 -11.90 18.19
C ILE A 11 -17.86 -12.31 18.51
N GLY A 12 -16.99 -11.33 18.79
CA GLY A 12 -15.56 -11.54 19.04
C GLY A 12 -14.58 -11.14 17.93
N ALA A 13 -15.01 -10.49 16.85
CA ALA A 13 -14.07 -9.95 15.87
C ALA A 13 -13.21 -8.81 16.47
N PRO A 14 -11.88 -8.80 16.25
CA PRO A 14 -11.02 -7.69 16.63
C PRO A 14 -11.51 -6.38 15.97
N PRO A 15 -11.19 -5.21 16.55
CA PRO A 15 -11.74 -3.93 16.12
C PRO A 15 -11.50 -3.71 14.63
N PHE A 16 -12.48 -3.05 14.00
CA PHE A 16 -12.54 -2.66 12.59
C PHE A 16 -11.14 -2.44 11.97
N ARG A 17 -10.65 -3.41 11.20
CA ARG A 17 -9.34 -3.31 10.56
C ARG A 17 -9.51 -2.81 9.13
N ILE A 18 -9.07 -1.58 8.89
CA ILE A 18 -9.04 -1.00 7.55
C ILE A 18 -8.04 -1.83 6.70
N PRO A 19 -8.47 -2.38 5.55
CA PRO A 19 -7.62 -3.09 4.61
C PRO A 19 -6.35 -2.30 4.23
N VAL A 20 -5.24 -2.99 4.01
CA VAL A 20 -3.97 -2.33 3.64
C VAL A 20 -4.06 -1.68 2.26
N SER A 21 -4.86 -2.24 1.36
CA SER A 21 -5.20 -1.65 0.05
C SER A 21 -5.93 -0.31 0.19
N GLU A 22 -6.92 -0.22 1.09
CA GLU A 22 -7.64 1.02 1.37
C GLU A 22 -6.70 2.10 1.96
N LYS A 23 -5.80 1.71 2.88
CA LYS A 23 -4.79 2.64 3.41
C LYS A 23 -3.85 3.15 2.31
N ALA A 24 -3.37 2.27 1.43
CA ALA A 24 -2.50 2.65 0.33
C ALA A 24 -3.20 3.62 -0.64
N ALA A 25 -4.45 3.30 -1.01
CA ALA A 25 -5.27 4.14 -1.87
C ALA A 25 -5.53 5.52 -1.24
N ALA A 26 -5.81 5.57 0.07
CA ALA A 26 -6.01 6.82 0.79
C ALA A 26 -4.75 7.70 0.81
N ILE A 27 -3.57 7.11 1.04
CA ILE A 27 -2.29 7.83 0.99
C ILE A 27 -2.06 8.40 -0.42
N ASN A 28 -2.20 7.56 -1.44
CA ASN A 28 -1.99 7.99 -2.82
C ASN A 28 -3.00 9.06 -3.24
N GLY A 29 -4.27 8.92 -2.86
CA GLY A 29 -5.31 9.92 -3.11
C GLY A 29 -5.03 11.26 -2.44
N ALA A 30 -4.56 11.26 -1.19
CA ALA A 30 -4.17 12.48 -0.49
C ALA A 30 -3.00 13.19 -1.18
N ILE A 31 -2.04 12.44 -1.72
CA ILE A 31 -0.92 13.00 -2.47
C ILE A 31 -1.39 13.60 -3.80
N MET A 32 -2.29 12.93 -4.52
CA MET A 32 -2.86 13.49 -5.75
C MET A 32 -3.66 14.77 -5.48
N ALA A 33 -4.44 14.81 -4.39
CA ALA A 33 -5.15 16.01 -3.97
C ALA A 33 -4.19 17.16 -3.59
N ALA A 34 -3.07 16.85 -2.94
CA ALA A 34 -2.04 17.84 -2.63
C ALA A 34 -1.34 18.39 -3.89
N LEU A 35 -1.11 17.53 -4.89
CA LEU A 35 -0.59 17.95 -6.20
C LEU A 35 -1.57 18.87 -6.93
N GLU A 36 -2.85 18.50 -6.99
CA GLU A 36 -3.91 19.32 -7.60
C GLU A 36 -4.06 20.67 -6.88
N GLY A 37 -4.01 20.66 -5.55
CA GLY A 37 -4.03 21.87 -4.72
C GLY A 37 -2.75 22.71 -4.80
N SER A 38 -1.75 22.31 -5.59
CA SER A 38 -0.43 22.97 -5.67
C SER A 38 0.22 23.18 -4.30
N ILE A 39 -0.03 22.26 -3.37
CA ILE A 39 0.51 22.33 -2.01
C ILE A 39 2.00 21.96 -2.09
N PRO A 40 2.91 22.82 -1.59
CA PRO A 40 4.34 22.54 -1.63
C PRO A 40 4.66 21.32 -0.75
N MET A 41 5.22 20.28 -1.36
CA MET A 41 5.66 19.05 -0.69
C MET A 41 7.15 18.83 -0.90
N SER A 42 7.83 18.21 0.09
CA SER A 42 9.26 17.84 -0.03
C SER A 42 9.54 16.74 -1.07
N GLY A 43 8.49 16.08 -1.56
CA GLY A 43 8.53 15.00 -2.54
C GLY A 43 7.15 14.36 -2.69
N ILE A 44 7.05 13.40 -3.61
CA ILE A 44 5.83 12.62 -3.85
C ILE A 44 5.92 11.34 -3.03
N VAL A 45 4.91 11.05 -2.22
CA VAL A 45 4.81 9.78 -1.49
C VAL A 45 3.92 8.84 -2.27
N ILE A 46 4.35 7.58 -2.41
CA ILE A 46 3.59 6.52 -3.08
C ILE A 46 3.54 5.32 -2.17
N ALA A 47 2.33 4.92 -1.81
CA ALA A 47 2.04 3.72 -1.05
C ALA A 47 1.68 2.55 -1.97
N VAL A 48 2.17 1.36 -1.62
CA VAL A 48 1.87 0.09 -2.27
C VAL A 48 1.41 -0.88 -1.20
N SER A 49 0.37 -1.66 -1.51
CA SER A 49 -0.15 -2.70 -0.65
C SER A 49 0.20 -4.09 -1.19
N LEU A 50 0.57 -5.00 -0.31
CA LEU A 50 0.93 -6.38 -0.65
C LEU A 50 0.31 -7.37 0.34
N ALA A 51 -0.08 -8.53 -0.16
CA ALA A 51 -0.46 -9.68 0.65
C ALA A 51 0.39 -10.89 0.28
N VAL A 52 0.68 -11.73 1.26
CA VAL A 52 1.31 -13.04 1.05
C VAL A 52 0.24 -14.10 1.25
N ILE A 53 -0.02 -14.90 0.21
CA ILE A 53 -0.95 -16.03 0.26
C ILE A 53 -0.19 -17.26 -0.24
N ASN A 54 -0.04 -18.29 0.58
CA ASN A 54 0.67 -19.53 0.22
C ASN A 54 2.05 -19.25 -0.42
N ASN A 55 2.88 -18.43 0.24
CA ASN A 55 4.19 -17.95 -0.24
C ASN A 55 4.17 -17.16 -1.56
N THR A 56 3.00 -16.80 -2.07
CA THR A 56 2.85 -15.97 -3.27
C THR A 56 2.56 -14.54 -2.86
N ILE A 57 3.37 -13.60 -3.36
CA ILE A 57 3.18 -12.17 -3.11
C ILE A 57 2.23 -11.59 -4.16
N ILE A 58 1.09 -11.09 -3.69
CA ILE A 58 0.05 -10.39 -4.45
C ILE A 58 0.22 -8.89 -4.23
N LEU A 59 0.20 -8.12 -5.33
CA LEU A 59 0.21 -6.66 -5.32
C LEU A 59 -1.23 -6.14 -5.37
N ASP A 60 -1.51 -5.07 -4.63
CA ASP A 60 -2.83 -4.46 -4.51
C ASP A 60 -3.95 -5.48 -4.26
N PRO A 61 -3.82 -6.25 -3.14
CA PRO A 61 -4.76 -7.32 -2.84
C PRO A 61 -6.18 -6.78 -2.64
N THR A 62 -7.14 -7.56 -3.09
CA THR A 62 -8.55 -7.38 -2.75
C THR A 62 -8.79 -7.69 -1.27
N SER A 63 -9.92 -7.23 -0.72
CA SER A 63 -10.29 -7.54 0.67
C SER A 63 -10.39 -9.05 0.95
N TYR A 64 -10.74 -9.85 -0.06
CA TYR A 64 -10.77 -11.31 0.05
C TYR A 64 -9.37 -11.91 0.11
N GLU A 65 -8.43 -11.39 -0.68
CA GLU A 65 -7.03 -11.81 -0.65
C GLU A 65 -6.37 -11.42 0.67
N GLU A 66 -6.63 -10.22 1.19
CA GLU A 66 -6.14 -9.79 2.50
C GLU A 66 -6.68 -10.68 3.65
N ALA A 67 -7.95 -11.07 3.59
CA ALA A 67 -8.56 -11.93 4.60
C ALA A 67 -7.96 -13.36 4.63
N ASN A 68 -7.43 -13.83 3.51
CA ASN A 68 -6.82 -15.15 3.37
C ASN A 68 -5.28 -15.11 3.43
N ALA A 69 -4.69 -13.93 3.67
CA ALA A 69 -3.25 -13.75 3.67
C ALA A 69 -2.60 -14.24 4.97
N THR A 70 -1.42 -14.85 4.84
CA THR A 70 -0.54 -15.16 5.97
C THR A 70 0.06 -13.88 6.56
N SER A 71 0.30 -12.89 5.71
CA SER A 71 0.79 -11.57 6.08
C SER A 71 0.39 -10.50 5.08
N VAL A 72 0.19 -9.28 5.58
CA VAL A 72 -0.17 -8.10 4.80
C VAL A 72 0.81 -6.97 5.09
N HIS A 73 1.13 -6.21 4.05
CA HIS A 73 2.18 -5.21 4.08
C HIS A 73 1.72 -3.94 3.36
N LEU A 74 1.93 -2.81 4.00
CA LEU A 74 1.77 -1.48 3.44
C LEU A 74 3.15 -0.81 3.45
N ILE A 75 3.63 -0.41 2.28
CA ILE A 75 4.93 0.24 2.14
C ILE A 75 4.76 1.54 1.39
N ALA A 76 5.21 2.65 1.98
CA ALA A 76 5.23 3.95 1.32
C ALA A 76 6.66 4.41 1.03
N TYR A 77 6.85 4.89 -0.19
CA TYR A 77 8.11 5.40 -0.71
C TYR A 77 7.98 6.89 -0.97
N LYS A 78 8.93 7.68 -0.47
CA LYS A 78 9.08 9.07 -0.86
C LYS A 78 10.05 9.18 -2.02
N TYR A 79 9.60 9.85 -3.07
CA TYR A 79 10.35 10.22 -4.25
C TYR A 79 10.58 11.73 -4.25
N SER A 80 11.85 12.13 -4.21
CA SER A 80 12.29 13.52 -4.33
C SER A 80 13.49 13.57 -5.27
N THR A 81 13.90 14.79 -5.67
CA THR A 81 15.06 14.99 -6.54
C THR A 81 16.36 14.40 -6.00
N SER A 82 16.53 14.33 -4.68
CA SER A 82 17.75 13.87 -4.02
C SER A 82 17.62 12.53 -3.29
N THR A 83 16.39 12.10 -2.97
CA THR A 83 16.17 10.92 -2.13
C THR A 83 15.03 10.06 -2.60
N ARG A 84 15.28 8.74 -2.54
CA ARG A 84 14.28 7.69 -2.63
C ARG A 84 14.37 6.85 -1.36
N ALA A 85 13.36 6.94 -0.50
CA ALA A 85 13.40 6.31 0.81
C ALA A 85 12.04 5.70 1.19
N ILE A 86 12.08 4.56 1.90
CA ILE A 86 10.91 4.01 2.58
C ILE A 86 10.56 4.99 3.72
N THR A 87 9.35 5.53 3.70
CA THR A 87 8.83 6.47 4.70
C THR A 87 7.84 5.79 5.65
N LEU A 88 7.17 4.74 5.17
CA LEU A 88 6.27 3.93 5.98
C LEU A 88 6.47 2.46 5.63
N MET A 89 6.50 1.62 6.65
CA MET A 89 6.37 0.17 6.51
C MET A 89 5.48 -0.32 7.65
N ASP A 90 4.27 -0.76 7.33
CA ASP A 90 3.32 -1.39 8.25
C ASP A 90 3.13 -2.83 7.78
N SER A 91 3.58 -3.79 8.58
CA SER A 91 3.61 -5.22 8.23
C SER A 91 3.03 -6.02 9.36
N VAL A 92 2.06 -6.89 9.05
CA VAL A 92 1.32 -7.66 10.06
C VAL A 92 1.09 -9.08 9.55
N GLY A 93 1.29 -10.06 10.43
CA GLY A 93 1.14 -11.48 10.15
C GLY A 93 2.49 -12.20 10.23
N GLU A 94 2.53 -13.42 9.70
CA GLU A 94 3.72 -14.27 9.75
C GLU A 94 4.50 -14.19 8.43
N PHE A 95 5.79 -13.88 8.53
CA PHE A 95 6.72 -13.81 7.40
C PHE A 95 8.18 -13.89 7.89
N GLY A 96 9.07 -14.42 7.05
CA GLY A 96 10.51 -14.45 7.28
C GLY A 96 11.27 -13.31 6.59
N ASP A 97 12.56 -13.21 6.87
CA ASP A 97 13.44 -12.17 6.31
C ASP A 97 13.59 -12.28 4.77
N ASP A 98 13.55 -13.50 4.24
CA ASP A 98 13.58 -13.80 2.80
C ASP A 98 12.33 -13.27 2.09
N VAL A 99 11.16 -13.46 2.71
CA VAL A 99 9.89 -12.94 2.22
C VAL A 99 9.88 -11.42 2.30
N LEU A 100 10.35 -10.84 3.41
CA LEU A 100 10.45 -9.40 3.58
C LEU A 100 11.35 -8.74 2.53
N ALA A 101 12.53 -9.31 2.26
CA ALA A 101 13.44 -8.83 1.22
C ALA A 101 12.78 -8.87 -0.16
N THR A 102 12.00 -9.93 -0.44
CA THR A 102 11.26 -10.07 -1.70
C THR A 102 10.12 -9.05 -1.82
N ILE A 103 9.41 -8.79 -0.72
CA ILE A 103 8.37 -7.76 -0.64
C ILE A 103 8.97 -6.38 -0.91
N ILE A 104 10.08 -6.03 -0.27
CA ILE A 104 10.76 -4.74 -0.49
C ILE A 104 11.18 -4.61 -1.95
N LYS A 105 11.73 -5.67 -2.55
CA LYS A 105 12.12 -5.66 -3.97
C LYS A 105 10.92 -5.43 -4.90
N LYS A 106 9.82 -6.18 -4.70
CA LYS A 106 8.60 -6.06 -5.52
C LYS A 106 7.92 -4.69 -5.36
N SER A 107 7.77 -4.23 -4.13
CA SER A 107 7.13 -2.93 -3.83
C SER A 107 7.98 -1.74 -4.29
N THR A 108 9.31 -1.85 -4.21
CA THR A 108 10.24 -0.88 -4.80
C THR A 108 10.04 -0.79 -6.31
N HIS A 109 10.00 -1.92 -7.02
CA HIS A 109 9.75 -1.90 -8.46
C HIS A 109 8.39 -1.30 -8.81
N HIS A 110 7.33 -1.74 -8.13
CA HIS A 110 5.97 -1.28 -8.43
C HIS A 110 5.76 0.21 -8.11
N SER A 111 6.30 0.69 -6.99
CA SER A 111 6.23 2.13 -6.64
C SER A 111 6.98 3.01 -7.64
N THR A 112 8.03 2.51 -8.31
CA THR A 112 8.70 3.26 -9.39
C THR A 112 7.81 3.38 -10.61
N LEU A 113 7.12 2.30 -10.98
CA LEU A 113 6.18 2.34 -12.10
C LEU A 113 5.06 3.35 -11.84
N LEU A 114 4.51 3.35 -10.62
CA LEU A 114 3.51 4.35 -10.21
C LEU A 114 4.06 5.77 -10.21
N TYR A 115 5.30 5.97 -9.77
CA TYR A 115 5.95 7.30 -9.81
C TYR A 115 6.09 7.83 -11.23
N GLU A 116 6.62 7.02 -12.14
CA GLU A 116 6.76 7.42 -13.55
C GLU A 116 5.40 7.63 -14.21
N TYR A 117 4.39 6.81 -13.86
CA TYR A 117 3.03 7.02 -14.31
C TYR A 117 2.48 8.38 -13.85
N ILE A 118 2.53 8.69 -12.55
CA ILE A 118 2.06 9.98 -12.01
C ILE A 118 2.81 11.14 -12.67
N ARG A 119 4.12 11.02 -12.87
CA ARG A 119 4.93 12.04 -13.54
C ARG A 119 4.55 12.24 -15.02
N SER A 120 4.04 11.20 -15.68
CA SER A 120 3.57 11.28 -17.06
C SER A 120 2.20 11.95 -17.19
N ILE A 121 1.42 12.01 -16.11
CA ILE A 121 0.14 12.71 -16.09
C ILE A 121 0.43 14.21 -16.19
N LYS A 122 -0.03 14.82 -17.28
CA LYS A 122 -0.10 16.28 -17.39
C LYS A 122 -1.29 16.74 -16.56
N VAL A 123 -1.02 17.15 -15.32
CA VAL A 123 -1.95 17.95 -14.51
C VAL A 123 -1.84 19.40 -14.94
#